data_AF-M3IS15-F1
#
_entry.id   AF-M3IS15-F1
#
_cell.length_a   1.000
_cell.length_b   1.000
_cell.length_c   1.000
_cell.angle_alpha   90.00
_cell.angle_beta   90.00
_cell.angle_gamma   90.00
#
_symmetry.space_group_name_H-M   'P 1'
#
loop_
_entity.id
_entity.type
_entity.pdbx_description
1 polymer ?
#
loop_
_entity_poly.entity_id
_entity_poly.type
_entity_poly.pdbx_seq_one_letter_code
_entity_poly.pdbx_strand_id
1 'polypeptide(L)' 'IQKAVASDGRGKETIIEFSNLEINPDLEDGQFNFHIGGNAKIINNPLVSEQ' A
#
# COMPACT_ATOMS: atom_id res chain seq x y z
N ILE A 1 -3.48 10.39 12.70
CA ILE A 1 -4.48 10.58 11.62
C ILE A 1 -5.51 9.46 11.76
N GLN A 2 -6.81 9.78 11.90
CA GLN A 2 -7.85 8.75 12.14
C GLN A 2 -8.61 8.37 10.86
N LYS A 3 -8.52 9.19 9.81
CA LYS A 3 -9.23 9.00 8.55
C LYS A 3 -8.42 9.55 7.39
N ALA A 4 -8.42 8.85 6.27
CA ALA A 4 -7.94 9.31 4.98
C ALA A 4 -9.08 9.23 3.95
N VAL A 5 -9.15 10.21 3.06
CA VAL A 5 -10.10 10.23 1.94
C VAL A 5 -9.30 10.44 0.67
N ALA A 6 -9.48 9.56 -0.31
CA ALA A 6 -8.88 9.65 -1.63
C ALA A 6 -10.00 9.73 -2.67
N SER A 7 -9.85 10.59 -3.68
CA SER A 7 -10.76 10.66 -4.81
C SER A 7 -10.00 10.32 -6.08
N ASP A 8 -10.54 9.41 -6.90
CA ASP A 8 -9.94 9.07 -8.19
C ASP A 8 -10.23 10.14 -9.26
N GLY A 9 -9.59 10.04 -10.43
CA GLY A 9 -9.80 10.99 -11.53
C GLY A 9 -11.22 11.02 -12.11
N ARG A 10 -12.12 10.14 -11.66
CA ARG A 10 -13.54 10.11 -12.03
C ARG A 10 -14.44 10.66 -10.92
N GLY A 11 -13.85 11.16 -9.83
CA GLY A 11 -14.55 11.71 -8.68
C GLY A 11 -15.08 10.64 -7.71
N LYS A 12 -14.68 9.37 -7.85
CA LYS A 12 -15.07 8.34 -6.89
C LYS A 12 -14.23 8.47 -5.63
N GLU A 13 -14.90 8.74 -4.51
CA GLU A 13 -14.27 8.79 -3.20
C GLU A 13 -14.09 7.39 -2.59
N THR A 14 -12.94 7.19 -1.95
CA THR A 14 -12.62 6.04 -1.10
C THR A 14 -12.20 6.57 0.25
N ILE A 15 -12.86 6.10 1.30
CA ILE A 15 -12.62 6.52 2.68
C ILE A 15 -11.96 5.35 3.42
N ILE A 16 -10.86 5.64 4.11
CA ILE A 16 -10.15 4.70 5.00
C ILE A 16 -10.20 5.27 6.42
N GLU A 17 -10.67 4.47 7.36
CA GLU A 17 -10.68 4.80 8.79
C GLU A 17 -9.66 3.92 9.51
N PHE A 18 -8.83 4.54 10.35
CA PHE A 18 -7.75 3.87 11.06
C PHE A 18 -8.15 3.65 12.52
N SER A 19 -7.91 2.44 13.02
CA SER A 19 -8.12 2.06 14.42
C SER A 19 -6.90 1.30 14.94
N ASN A 20 -6.75 1.22 16.26
CA ASN A 20 -5.65 0.51 16.94
C ASN A 20 -4.25 0.92 16.45
N LEU A 21 -4.02 2.23 16.33
CA LEU A 21 -2.74 2.77 15.89
C LEU A 21 -1.68 2.62 16.98
N GLU A 22 -0.62 1.89 16.67
CA GLU A 22 0.59 1.84 17.47
C GLU A 22 1.58 2.91 16.98
N ILE A 23 2.05 3.74 17.92
CA ILE A 23 3.04 4.78 17.64
C ILE A 23 4.40 4.23 18.01
N ASN A 24 5.33 4.23 17.05
CA ASN A 24 6.67 3.64 17.17
C ASN A 24 6.66 2.15 17.52
N PRO A 25 5.97 1.29 16.74
CA PRO A 25 6.04 -0.14 16.95
C PRO A 25 7.45 -0.64 16.63
N ASP A 26 7.87 -1.72 17.30
CA ASP A 26 9.03 -2.49 16.87
C ASP A 26 8.68 -3.17 15.54
N LEU A 27 9.41 -2.84 14.48
CA LEU A 27 9.22 -3.42 13.16
C LEU A 27 10.15 -4.61 12.99
N GLU A 28 9.60 -5.76 12.60
CA GLU A 28 10.40 -6.96 12.36
C GLU A 28 11.17 -6.85 11.04
N ASP A 29 12.37 -7.47 10.99
CA ASP A 29 13.11 -7.57 9.75
C ASP A 29 12.30 -8.36 8.71
N GLY A 30 12.24 -7.81 7.49
CA GLY A 30 11.47 -8.40 6.40
C GLY A 30 9.94 -8.28 6.51
N GLN A 31 9.38 -7.54 7.47
CA GLN A 31 7.93 -7.30 7.58
C GLN A 31 7.31 -6.73 6.28
N PHE A 32 8.10 -5.99 5.50
CA PHE A 32 7.69 -5.40 4.22
C PHE A 32 8.24 -6.15 3.00
N ASN A 33 8.88 -7.31 3.19
CA ASN A 33 9.40 -8.11 2.08
C ASN A 33 8.27 -8.80 1.34
N PHE A 34 8.12 -8.47 0.06
CA PHE A 34 7.20 -9.16 -0.83
C PHE A 34 7.83 -10.43 -1.39
N HIS A 35 7.26 -11.58 -1.08
CA HIS A 35 7.66 -12.87 -1.62
C HIS A 35 6.64 -13.35 -2.64
N ILE A 36 7.08 -13.55 -3.87
CA ILE A 36 6.21 -14.06 -4.93
C ILE A 36 5.97 -15.57 -4.72
N GLY A 37 4.72 -15.96 -4.48
CA GLY A 37 4.32 -17.36 -4.35
C GLY A 37 4.00 -18.01 -5.71
N GLY A 38 4.42 -19.26 -5.91
CA GLY A 38 4.02 -20.08 -7.06
C GLY A 38 4.46 -19.53 -8.42
N ASN A 39 3.59 -19.63 -9.43
CA ASN A 39 3.84 -19.21 -10.82
C ASN A 39 3.40 -17.75 -11.11
N ALA A 40 3.43 -16.87 -10.10
CA ALA A 40 2.99 -15.50 -10.31
C ALA A 40 3.91 -14.78 -11.31
N LYS A 41 3.27 -14.09 -12.28
CA LYS A 41 3.96 -13.37 -13.34
C LYS A 41 4.17 -11.93 -12.91
N ILE A 42 5.43 -11.49 -12.86
CA ILE A 42 5.77 -10.08 -12.69
C ILE A 42 5.40 -9.36 -13.99
N ILE A 43 4.51 -8.38 -13.89
CA ILE A 43 4.17 -7.49 -14.99
C ILE A 43 4.80 -6.15 -14.66
N ASN A 44 5.89 -5.81 -15.36
CA ASN A 44 6.48 -4.47 -15.24
C ASN A 44 5.50 -3.46 -15.81
N ASN A 45 5.00 -2.57 -14.94
CA ASN A 45 4.09 -1.52 -15.34
C ASN A 45 4.89 -0.40 -16.03
N PRO A 46 4.67 -0.12 -17.33
CA PRO A 46 5.41 0.90 -18.08
C PRO A 46 5.16 2.33 -17.59
N LEU A 47 4.21 2.54 -16.66
CA LEU A 47 3.92 3.84 -16.05
C LEU A 47 4.72 4.11 -14.75
N VAL A 48 5.51 3.15 -14.27
CA VAL A 48 6.45 3.38 -13.17
C VAL A 48 7.79 3.74 -13.79
N SER A 49 8.06 5.04 -13.92
CA SER A 49 9.38 5.53 -14.30
C SER A 49 10.34 5.28 -13.13
N GLU A 50 11.40 4.49 -13.36
CA GLU A 50 12.59 4.48 -12.53
C GLU A 50 13.32 5.82 -12.74
N GLN A 51 12.88 6.88 -12.05
CA GLN A 51 13.67 8.11 -11.90
C GLN A 51 14.17 8.20 -10.46
#